data_AF-A0A1F8DIW2-F1
#
_entry.id   AF-A0A1F8DIW2-F1
#
_cell.length_a   1.000
_cell.length_b   1.000
_cell.length_c   1.000
_cell.angle_alpha   90.00
_cell.angle_beta   90.00
_cell.angle_gamma   90.00
#
_symmetry.space_group_name_H-M   'P 1'
#
loop_
_entity.id
_entity.type
_entity.pdbx_description
1 polymer ?
#
loop_
_entity_poly.entity_id
_entity_poly.type
_entity_poly.pdbx_seq_one_letter_code
_entity_poly.pdbx_strand_id
1 'polypeptide(L)'
;MDNHFGGVIWTNHALGRLTERGIAQGDAWATWKNPEHSKKGTAPGSWVYYRNYNGTQIEVVAKQNEKKEWIILSVWSKPVFEKHKEHQSFLSFIIKKIFS
;
A
#
# COMPACT_ATOMS: atom_id res chain seq x y z
N MET A 1 11.58 4.11 -16.08
CA MET A 1 11.49 3.10 -15.00
C MET A 1 12.47 2.00 -15.30
N ASP A 2 13.02 1.35 -14.28
CA ASP A 2 14.04 0.31 -14.39
C ASP A 2 13.46 -1.05 -13.97
N ASN A 3 13.66 -2.09 -14.77
CA ASN A 3 13.13 -3.42 -14.49
C ASN A 3 13.83 -4.16 -13.34
N HIS A 4 14.96 -3.65 -12.83
CA HIS A 4 15.69 -4.20 -11.67
C HIS A 4 15.81 -3.23 -10.49
N PHE A 5 14.97 -2.18 -10.50
CA PHE A 5 15.02 -1.13 -9.50
C PHE A 5 14.87 -1.69 -8.07
N GLY A 6 15.82 -1.33 -7.20
CA GLY A 6 15.77 -1.66 -5.78
C GLY A 6 15.95 -3.16 -5.47
N GLY A 7 16.63 -3.89 -6.36
CA GLY A 7 16.99 -5.30 -6.15
C GLY A 7 15.84 -6.29 -6.35
N VAL A 8 14.79 -5.88 -7.06
CA VAL A 8 13.64 -6.73 -7.40
C VAL A 8 13.34 -6.64 -8.89
N ILE A 9 12.72 -7.68 -9.42
CA ILE A 9 12.35 -7.77 -10.83
C ILE A 9 10.97 -7.15 -11.02
N TRP A 10 10.87 -6.13 -11.86
CA TRP A 10 9.61 -5.51 -12.23
C TRP A 10 9.12 -6.07 -13.56
N THR A 11 7.90 -6.61 -13.58
CA THR A 11 7.27 -7.02 -14.83
C THR A 11 6.89 -5.80 -15.67
N ASN A 12 6.87 -5.97 -17.00
CA ASN A 12 6.37 -4.93 -17.91
C ASN A 12 4.94 -4.51 -17.55
N HIS A 13 4.13 -5.45 -17.06
CA HIS A 13 2.80 -5.15 -16.54
C HIS A 13 2.87 -4.16 -15.37
N ALA A 14 3.67 -4.44 -14.32
CA ALA A 14 3.83 -3.53 -13.20
C ALA A 14 4.32 -2.13 -13.62
N LEU A 15 5.31 -2.04 -14.51
CA LEU A 15 5.82 -0.77 -15.03
C LEU A 15 4.75 0.03 -15.80
N GLY A 16 3.92 -0.65 -16.59
CA GLY A 16 2.76 -0.05 -17.24
C GLY A 16 1.77 0.52 -16.22
N ARG A 17 1.44 -0.24 -15.18
CA ARG A 17 0.50 0.19 -14.13
C ARG A 17 0.97 1.42 -13.36
N LEU A 18 2.27 1.51 -13.09
CA LEU A 18 2.88 2.69 -12.47
C LEU A 18 2.67 3.92 -13.34
N THR A 19 2.96 3.81 -14.63
CA THR A 19 2.82 4.90 -15.61
C THR A 19 1.36 5.34 -15.73
N GLU A 20 0.43 4.40 -15.90
CA GLU A 20 -1.02 4.66 -16.01
C GLU A 20 -1.59 5.42 -14.80
N ARG A 21 -1.00 5.23 -13.61
CA ARG A 21 -1.52 5.79 -12.34
C ARG A 21 -0.71 6.97 -11.82
N GLY A 22 0.35 7.36 -12.53
CA GLY A 22 1.28 8.38 -12.04
C GLY A 22 1.94 7.99 -10.71
N ILE A 23 2.17 6.69 -10.47
CA ILE A 23 2.83 6.21 -9.25
C ILE A 23 4.33 6.20 -9.49
N ALA A 24 5.09 6.89 -8.64
CA ALA A 24 6.55 6.82 -8.70
C ALA A 24 7.02 5.40 -8.37
N GLN A 25 7.93 4.87 -9.16
CA GLN A 25 8.49 3.53 -8.94
C GLN A 25 9.14 3.38 -7.56
N GLY A 26 9.74 4.48 -7.05
CA GLY A 26 10.29 4.55 -5.70
C GLY A 26 9.25 4.36 -4.60
N ASP A 27 8.06 4.96 -4.75
CA ASP A 27 6.98 4.85 -3.75
C ASP A 27 6.38 3.43 -3.73
N ALA A 28 6.20 2.83 -4.91
CA ALA A 28 5.81 1.43 -5.00
C ALA A 28 6.89 0.51 -4.39
N TRP A 29 8.17 0.75 -4.68
CA TRP A 29 9.25 -0.01 -4.06
C TRP A 29 9.27 0.13 -2.54
N ALA A 30 9.12 1.36 -2.01
CA ALA A 30 9.05 1.63 -0.58
C ALA A 30 7.84 0.95 0.08
N THR A 31 6.72 0.84 -0.64
CA THR A 31 5.51 0.15 -0.18
C THR A 31 5.72 -1.36 -0.05
N TRP A 32 6.41 -1.98 -1.02
CA TRP A 32 6.79 -3.39 -0.91
C TRP A 32 7.85 -3.63 0.17
N LYS A 33 8.84 -2.74 0.28
CA LYS A 33 9.96 -2.89 1.20
C LYS A 33 9.57 -2.69 2.66
N ASN A 34 8.74 -1.70 2.95
CA ASN A 34 8.27 -1.32 4.28
C ASN A 34 6.74 -1.11 4.26
N PRO A 35 5.97 -2.20 4.14
CA PRO A 35 4.51 -2.12 4.11
C PRO A 35 3.96 -1.73 5.48
N GLU A 36 2.82 -1.04 5.50
CA GLU A 36 2.01 -0.95 6.73
C GLU A 36 1.36 -2.30 7.03
N HIS A 37 0.92 -2.98 5.97
CA HIS A 37 0.24 -4.26 6.07
C HIS A 37 0.52 -5.13 4.85
N SER A 38 0.46 -6.44 5.09
CA SER A 38 0.58 -7.45 4.04
C SER A 38 -0.55 -8.46 4.15
N LYS A 39 -1.07 -8.92 3.01
CA LYS A 39 -2.08 -9.99 2.94
C LYS A 39 -1.74 -10.96 1.82
N LYS A 40 -2.25 -12.19 1.91
CA LYS A 40 -2.09 -13.18 0.85
C LYS A 40 -2.79 -12.68 -0.43
N GLY A 41 -2.10 -12.78 -1.56
CA GLY A 41 -2.64 -12.43 -2.87
C GLY A 41 -3.48 -13.54 -3.48
N THR A 42 -4.21 -13.19 -4.55
CA THR A 42 -5.06 -14.13 -5.29
C THR A 42 -4.25 -15.09 -6.17
N ALA A 43 -3.10 -14.63 -6.70
CA ALA A 43 -2.21 -15.48 -7.48
C ALA A 43 -1.43 -16.45 -6.56
N PRO A 44 -1.18 -17.70 -6.98
CA PRO A 44 -0.40 -18.65 -6.19
C PRO A 44 0.97 -18.09 -5.78
N GLY A 45 1.29 -18.21 -4.49
CA GLY A 45 2.55 -17.73 -3.92
C GLY A 45 2.72 -16.21 -3.87
N SER A 46 1.69 -15.44 -4.21
CA SER A 46 1.74 -13.97 -4.18
C SER A 46 1.29 -13.38 -2.85
N TRP A 47 1.81 -12.19 -2.58
CA TRP A 47 1.47 -11.33 -1.46
C TRP A 47 1.10 -9.94 -1.99
N VAL A 48 0.17 -9.30 -1.30
CA VAL A 48 -0.21 -7.91 -1.51
C VAL A 48 0.30 -7.11 -0.32
N TYR A 49 1.17 -6.15 -0.62
CA TYR A 49 1.74 -5.21 0.33
C TYR A 49 1.10 -3.86 0.13
N TYR A 50 0.71 -3.17 1.19
CA TYR A 50 0.11 -1.85 1.03
C TYR A 50 0.56 -0.86 2.08
N ARG A 51 0.49 0.41 1.69
CA ARG A 51 0.82 1.56 2.50
C ARG A 51 -0.01 2.77 2.06
N ASN A 52 -0.45 3.56 3.03
CA ASN A 52 -1.23 4.76 2.78
C ASN A 52 -0.31 5.99 2.70
N TYR A 53 -0.55 6.83 1.70
CA TYR A 53 0.13 8.09 1.45
C TYR A 53 -0.93 9.16 1.20
N ASN A 54 -1.06 10.14 2.10
CA ASN A 54 -1.92 11.31 1.93
C ASN A 54 -3.32 10.99 1.36
N GLY A 55 -4.03 10.04 1.97
CA GLY A 55 -5.37 9.62 1.51
C GLY A 55 -5.40 8.70 0.28
N THR A 56 -4.25 8.22 -0.20
CA THR A 56 -4.14 7.22 -1.27
C THR A 56 -3.41 5.99 -0.77
N GLN A 57 -4.02 4.81 -0.94
CA GLN A 57 -3.35 3.54 -0.67
C GLN A 57 -2.66 3.06 -1.93
N ILE A 58 -1.36 2.80 -1.84
CA ILE A 58 -0.62 2.08 -2.87
C ILE A 58 -0.60 0.60 -2.46
N GLU A 59 -0.96 -0.29 -3.39
CA GLU A 59 -0.87 -1.74 -3.23
C GLU A 59 0.11 -2.33 -4.24
N VAL A 60 1.01 -3.19 -3.78
CA VAL A 60 2.01 -3.87 -4.61
C VAL A 60 1.82 -5.37 -4.48
N VAL A 61 1.61 -6.03 -5.62
CA VAL A 61 1.50 -7.49 -5.71
C VAL A 61 2.86 -8.05 -6.07
N ALA A 62 3.42 -8.89 -5.20
CA ALA A 62 4.72 -9.51 -5.43
C ALA A 62 4.74 -11.00 -5.08
N LYS A 63 5.64 -11.75 -5.70
CA LYS A 63 5.93 -13.14 -5.36
C LYS A 63 7.42 -13.43 -5.47
N GLN A 64 7.88 -14.51 -4.84
CA GLN A 64 9.22 -15.03 -5.09
C GLN A 64 9.18 -16.10 -6.19
N ASN A 65 10.22 -16.13 -7.03
CA ASN A 65 10.45 -17.25 -7.95
C ASN A 65 11.25 -18.37 -7.28
N GLU A 66 11.56 -19.42 -8.04
CA GLU A 66 12.34 -20.58 -7.59
C GLU A 66 13.76 -20.21 -7.13
N LYS A 67 14.33 -19.14 -7.69
CA LYS A 67 15.64 -18.59 -7.33
C LYS A 67 15.58 -17.66 -6.12
N LYS A 68 14.42 -17.55 -5.45
CA LYS A 68 14.15 -16.64 -4.31
C LYS A 68 14.23 -15.15 -4.66
N GLU A 69 14.21 -14.80 -5.95
CA GLU A 69 14.15 -13.42 -6.41
C GLU A 69 12.72 -12.89 -6.28
N TRP A 70 12.59 -11.64 -5.85
CA TRP A 70 11.29 -10.99 -5.75
C TRP A 70 10.87 -10.44 -7.11
N ILE A 71 9.65 -10.79 -7.52
CA ILE A 71 9.02 -10.33 -8.75
C ILE A 71 7.81 -9.48 -8.39
N ILE A 72 7.83 -8.21 -8.81
CA ILE A 72 6.70 -7.30 -8.75
C ILE A 72 5.77 -7.55 -9.93
N LEU A 73 4.62 -8.14 -9.63
CA LEU A 73 3.64 -8.57 -10.63
C LEU A 73 2.75 -7.42 -11.08
N SER A 74 2.26 -6.59 -10.16
CA SER A 74 1.34 -5.49 -10.47
C SER A 74 1.36 -4.44 -9.36
N VAL A 75 0.95 -3.22 -9.70
CA VAL A 75 0.82 -2.10 -8.76
C VAL A 75 -0.55 -1.45 -8.94
N TRP A 76 -1.16 -1.06 -7.83
CA TRP A 76 -2.47 -0.44 -7.79
C TRP A 76 -2.43 0.75 -6.85
N SER A 77 -3.35 1.69 -7.07
CA SER A 77 -3.67 2.74 -6.12
C SER A 77 -5.18 2.84 -5.97
N LYS A 78 -5.64 3.20 -4.77
CA LYS A 78 -7.04 3.53 -4.51
C LYS A 78 -7.14 4.64 -3.46
N PRO A 79 -8.16 5.51 -3.53
CA PRO A 79 -8.41 6.48 -2.47
C PRO A 79 -8.75 5.75 -1.16
N VAL A 80 -8.25 6.27 -0.05
CA VAL A 80 -8.59 5.84 1.30
C VAL A 80 -9.52 6.89 1.88
N PHE A 81 -10.77 6.50 2.08
CA PHE A 81 -11.67 7.28 2.90
C PHE A 81 -11.33 6.97 4.36
N GLU A 82 -10.51 7.83 4.97
CA GLU A 82 -10.39 7.82 6.41
C GLU A 82 -11.79 8.13 6.97
N LYS A 83 -12.43 7.12 7.58
CA LYS A 83 -13.50 7.42 8.52
C LYS A 83 -12.83 8.25 9.60
N HIS A 84 -13.03 9.57 9.58
CA HIS A 84 -12.76 10.40 10.74
C HIS A 84 -13.39 9.68 11.92
N LYS A 85 -12.56 9.06 12.76
CA LYS A 85 -13.00 8.72 14.11
C LYS A 85 -13.22 10.08 14.72
N GLU A 86 -14.47 10.55 14.72
CA GLU A 86 -14.87 11.63 15.62
C GLU A 86 -14.37 11.19 16.98
N HIS A 87 -13.30 11.85 17.42
CA HIS A 87 -12.90 11.80 18.81
C HIS A 87 -14.08 12.48 19.50
N GLN A 88 -15.07 11.70 19.95
CA GLN A 88 -16.06 12.19 20.90
C GLN A 88 -15.23 12.68 22.08
N SER A 89 -15.00 14.00 22.07
CA SER A 89 -14.06 14.64 22.95
C SER A 89 -14.48 14.29 24.36
N PHE A 90 -13.53 13.76 25.15
CA PHE A 90 -13.72 13.47 26.57
C PHE A 90 -14.31 14.68 27.32
N LEU A 91 -14.16 15.90 26.78
CA LEU A 91 -14.80 17.13 27.24
C LEU A 91 -16.34 17.06 27.25
N SER A 92 -16.97 16.40 26.28
CA SER A 92 -18.43 16.24 26.26
C SER A 92 -18.95 15.42 27.45
N PHE A 93 -18.14 14.46 27.93
CA PHE A 93 -18.43 13.67 29.11
C PHE A 93 -18.27 14.49 30.40
N ILE A 94 -17.29 15.38 30.46
CA ILE A 94 -17.06 16.25 31.63
C ILE A 94 -18.14 17.33 31.74
N ILE A 95 -18.51 17.97 30.62
CA ILE A 95 -19.53 19.03 30.61
C ILE A 95 -20.91 18.47 31.01
N LYS A 96 -21.28 17.26 30.57
CA LYS A 96 -22.55 16.64 30.98
C LYS A 96 -22.65 16.35 32.48
N LYS A 97 -21.53 16.13 33.17
CA LYS A 97 -21.51 15.81 34.60
C LYS A 97 -21.57 17.06 35.49
N ILE A 98 -21.20 18.22 34.96
CA ILE A 98 -21.20 19.49 35.72
C ILE A 98 -22.55 20.21 35.61
N PHE A 99 -23.30 20.01 34.53
CA PHE A 99 -24.61 20.64 34.29
C PHE A 99 -25.81 19.67 34.44
N SER A 100 -25.64 18.57 35.19
CA SER A 100 -26.72 17.65 35.57
C SER A 100 -26.88 17.56 37.07
#